data_AF-A0A170UAW8-F1
#
_entry.id   AF-A0A170UAW8-F1
#
_cell.length_a   1.000
_cell.length_b   1.000
_cell.length_c   1.000
_cell.angle_alpha   90.00
_cell.angle_beta   90.00
_cell.angle_gamma   90.00
#
_symmetry.space_group_name_H-M   'P 1'
#
loop_
_entity.id
_entity.type
_entity.pdbx_description
1 polymer ?
#
loop_
_entity_poly.entity_id
_entity_poly.type
_entity_poly.pdbx_seq_one_letter_code
_entity_poly.pdbx_strand_id
1 'polypeptide(L)'
;KNSKGYKPWYIGWSNCHPEVLKEMRLHYSKPHFLPLNAEHSHVDFVFMGYQQGAFMHLDYITRLMWQAQLRGHKTWRLNPPPECEMVCKSFSFEVFPGDILLLDTRQWYHDTRIREGVIFYYRQL
;
A
#
# COMPACT_ATOMS: atom_id res chain seq x y z
N LYS A 1 -0.08 -22.78 5.77
CA LYS A 1 -0.87 -22.51 7.00
C LYS A 1 0.11 -22.23 8.13
N ASN A 2 0.19 -20.99 8.62
CA ASN A 2 1.00 -20.67 9.79
C ASN A 2 0.30 -21.19 11.05
N SER A 3 1.03 -21.88 11.92
CA SER A 3 0.52 -22.47 13.16
C SER A 3 0.15 -21.39 14.20
N LYS A 4 -0.80 -21.69 15.09
CA LYS A 4 -1.17 -20.84 16.24
C LYS A 4 0.09 -20.59 17.09
N GLY A 5 0.54 -19.33 17.20
CA GLY A 5 1.65 -18.94 18.07
C GLY A 5 2.60 -17.87 17.55
N TYR A 6 2.58 -17.53 16.26
CA TYR A 6 3.42 -16.45 15.72
C TYR A 6 2.90 -15.07 16.14
N LYS A 7 3.80 -14.20 16.60
CA LYS A 7 3.50 -12.80 16.89
C LYS A 7 3.15 -12.06 15.59
N PRO A 8 2.18 -11.13 15.59
CA PRO A 8 1.93 -10.26 14.45
C PRO A 8 3.19 -9.49 14.06
N TRP A 9 3.36 -9.23 12.77
CA TRP A 9 4.50 -8.49 12.23
C TRP A 9 4.11 -7.74 10.96
N TYR A 10 4.85 -6.68 10.67
CA TYR A 10 4.71 -5.86 9.48
C TYR A 10 6.07 -5.32 9.07
N ILE A 11 6.42 -5.47 7.79
CA ILE A 11 7.66 -4.96 7.20
C ILE A 11 7.34 -4.19 5.92
N GLY A 12 8.07 -3.11 5.71
CA GLY A 12 8.14 -2.38 4.45
C GLY A 12 9.59 -2.28 4.02
N TRP A 13 9.89 -2.60 2.77
CA TRP A 13 11.23 -2.54 2.22
C TRP A 13 11.22 -1.77 0.91
N SER A 14 12.04 -0.71 0.83
CA SER A 14 12.34 0.01 -0.40
C SER A 14 13.50 -0.64 -1.14
N ASN A 15 13.39 -0.73 -2.46
CA ASN A 15 14.45 -1.26 -3.31
C ASN A 15 14.76 -0.29 -4.45
N CYS A 16 16.05 -0.07 -4.70
CA CYS A 16 16.56 0.74 -5.81
C CYS A 16 17.52 -0.03 -6.73
N HIS A 17 17.76 -1.32 -6.46
CA HIS A 17 18.68 -2.14 -7.23
C HIS A 17 18.05 -2.58 -8.55
N PRO A 18 18.65 -2.29 -9.72
CA PRO A 18 18.02 -2.52 -11.02
C PRO A 18 17.52 -3.95 -11.26
N GLU A 19 18.29 -4.95 -10.84
CA GLU A 19 17.90 -6.37 -11.01
C GLU A 19 16.70 -6.76 -10.15
N VAL A 20 16.64 -6.26 -8.90
CA VAL A 20 15.53 -6.56 -8.01
C VAL A 20 14.27 -5.83 -8.48
N LEU A 21 14.42 -4.58 -8.91
CA LEU A 21 13.33 -3.81 -9.52
C LEU A 21 12.78 -4.51 -10.78
N LYS A 22 13.66 -5.07 -11.63
CA LYS A 22 13.24 -5.82 -12.81
C LYS A 22 12.35 -7.00 -12.43
N GLU A 23 12.75 -7.78 -11.42
CA GLU A 23 11.94 -8.91 -10.94
C GLU A 23 10.63 -8.46 -10.28
N MET A 24 10.67 -7.42 -9.44
CA MET A 24 9.48 -6.86 -8.80
C MET A 24 8.43 -6.42 -9.83
N ARG A 25 8.86 -5.85 -10.96
CA ARG A 25 8.00 -5.35 -12.04
C ARG A 25 7.38 -6.45 -12.90
N LEU A 26 7.76 -7.73 -12.72
CA LEU A 26 7.07 -8.85 -13.38
C LEU A 26 5.74 -9.20 -12.70
N HIS A 27 5.54 -8.77 -11.46
CA HIS A 27 4.39 -9.19 -10.66
C HIS A 27 3.15 -8.29 -10.81
N TYR A 28 3.29 -7.14 -11.45
CA TYR A 28 2.19 -6.20 -11.70
C TYR A 28 2.46 -5.40 -12.97
N SER A 29 1.41 -4.86 -13.56
CA SER A 29 1.52 -3.89 -14.65
C SER A 29 1.04 -2.52 -14.18
N LYS A 30 1.53 -1.46 -14.82
CA LYS A 30 1.02 -0.10 -14.63
C LYS A 30 -0.50 -0.09 -14.81
N PRO A 31 -1.27 0.45 -13.87
CA PRO A 31 -2.71 0.58 -14.03
C PRO A 31 -3.05 1.37 -15.30
N HIS A 32 -4.01 0.88 -16.09
CA HIS A 32 -4.35 1.44 -17.40
C HIS A 32 -4.87 2.89 -17.34
N PHE A 33 -5.47 3.28 -16.21
CA PHE A 33 -5.99 4.64 -15.97
C PHE A 33 -4.89 5.66 -15.67
N LEU A 34 -3.65 5.21 -15.42
CA LEU A 34 -2.51 6.12 -15.24
C LEU A 34 -1.94 6.53 -16.61
N PRO A 35 -1.49 7.78 -16.78
CA PRO A 35 -0.76 8.22 -17.97
C PRO A 35 0.45 7.31 -18.31
N LEU A 36 0.87 7.28 -19.57
CA LEU A 36 2.01 6.46 -20.02
C LEU A 36 3.32 6.80 -19.29
N ASN A 37 3.51 8.08 -19.00
CA ASN A 37 4.64 8.65 -18.29
C ASN A 37 4.34 8.88 -16.79
N ALA A 38 3.35 8.20 -16.22
CA ALA A 38 2.99 8.39 -14.84
C ALA A 38 3.87 7.60 -13.87
N GLU A 39 4.95 6.96 -14.30
CA GLU A 39 5.80 6.16 -13.41
C GLU A 39 7.26 6.49 -13.65
N HIS A 40 7.81 7.41 -12.86
CA HIS A 40 9.20 7.83 -12.98
C HIS A 40 10.11 7.37 -11.84
N SER A 41 9.62 6.53 -10.93
CA SER A 41 10.39 6.13 -9.76
C SER A 41 11.54 5.17 -10.08
N HIS A 42 12.71 5.48 -9.51
CA HIS A 42 13.85 4.55 -9.40
C HIS A 42 13.78 3.67 -8.14
N VAL A 43 12.71 3.80 -7.36
CA VAL A 43 12.50 3.06 -6.11
C VAL A 43 11.10 2.45 -6.10
N ASP A 44 11.03 1.15 -5.88
CA ASP A 44 9.78 0.45 -5.63
C ASP A 44 9.79 -0.06 -4.19
N PHE A 45 8.62 -0.20 -3.57
CA PHE A 45 8.52 -0.72 -2.21
C PHE A 45 7.77 -2.04 -2.21
N VAL A 46 8.12 -2.94 -1.30
CA VAL A 46 7.35 -4.13 -0.97
C VAL A 46 6.93 -4.09 0.49
N PHE A 47 5.65 -4.37 0.76
CA PHE A 47 5.13 -4.48 2.13
C PHE A 47 4.61 -5.87 2.37
N MET A 48 4.98 -6.42 3.51
CA MET A 48 4.51 -7.73 3.94
C MET A 48 4.10 -7.68 5.40
N GLY A 49 3.09 -8.47 5.75
CA GLY A 49 2.63 -8.54 7.12
C GLY A 49 1.78 -9.76 7.41
N TYR A 50 1.63 -10.04 8.69
CA TYR A 50 0.75 -11.07 9.23
C TYR A 50 0.04 -10.53 10.47
N GLN A 51 -1.30 -10.52 10.43
CA GLN A 51 -2.17 -10.05 11.52
C GLN A 51 -1.94 -8.59 12.00
N GLN A 52 -1.01 -7.87 11.38
CA GLN A 52 -0.66 -6.49 11.67
C GLN A 52 -0.33 -5.76 10.37
N GLY A 53 -0.83 -4.53 10.24
CA GLY A 53 -0.47 -3.60 9.16
C GLY A 53 0.20 -2.35 9.72
N ALA A 54 0.22 -1.29 8.91
CA ALA A 54 0.67 0.04 9.34
C ALA A 54 -0.31 0.68 10.34
N PHE A 55 0.23 1.36 11.34
CA PHE A 55 -0.54 2.19 12.28
C PHE A 55 -1.06 3.46 11.60
N MET A 56 -1.94 4.20 12.28
CA MET A 56 -2.51 5.45 11.75
C MET A 56 -1.42 6.50 11.50
N HIS A 57 -1.23 6.92 10.25
CA HIS A 57 -0.21 7.91 9.88
C HIS A 57 -0.57 8.65 8.58
N LEU A 58 0.26 9.65 8.27
CA LEU A 58 0.37 10.26 6.95
C LEU A 58 1.72 9.86 6.34
N ASP A 59 1.75 9.68 5.02
CA ASP A 59 2.99 9.43 4.30
C ASP A 59 3.72 10.74 3.99
N TYR A 60 5.01 10.78 4.34
CA TYR A 60 5.91 11.89 3.96
C TYR A 60 6.61 11.56 2.63
N ILE A 61 5.82 11.58 1.56
CA ILE A 61 6.26 11.27 0.19
C ILE A 61 6.10 12.48 -0.72
N THR A 62 7.00 12.63 -1.69
CA THR A 62 7.03 13.81 -2.57
C THR A 62 6.03 13.73 -3.73
N ARG A 63 5.54 12.52 -4.04
CA ARG A 63 4.63 12.27 -5.16
C ARG A 63 3.56 11.26 -4.78
N LEU A 64 2.43 11.34 -5.46
CA LEU A 64 1.34 10.38 -5.31
C LEU A 64 1.84 8.97 -5.65
N MET A 65 1.35 7.97 -4.94
CA MET A 65 1.72 6.57 -5.12
C MET A 65 0.46 5.74 -5.31
N TRP A 66 0.62 4.62 -6.00
CA TRP A 66 -0.42 3.60 -6.13
C TRP A 66 0.10 2.26 -5.62
N GLN A 67 -0.83 1.39 -5.23
CA GLN A 67 -0.53 0.10 -4.62
C GLN A 67 -1.27 -1.04 -5.30
N ALA A 68 -0.56 -2.13 -5.59
CA ALA A 68 -1.15 -3.39 -6.01
C ALA A 68 -1.20 -4.38 -4.85
N GLN A 69 -2.38 -4.97 -4.61
CA GLN A 69 -2.56 -6.11 -3.72
C GLN A 69 -2.28 -7.40 -4.48
N LEU A 70 -1.18 -8.08 -4.15
CA LEU A 70 -0.83 -9.31 -4.87
C LEU A 70 -1.33 -10.59 -4.19
N ARG A 71 -1.31 -10.63 -2.86
CA ARG A 71 -1.71 -11.80 -2.07
C ARG A 71 -2.36 -11.40 -0.77
N GLY A 72 -3.30 -12.20 -0.27
CA GLY A 72 -3.99 -11.90 0.98
C GLY A 72 -4.85 -10.64 0.87
N HIS A 73 -5.40 -10.23 2.00
CA HIS A 73 -6.44 -9.19 2.06
C HIS A 73 -6.04 -8.15 3.10
N LYS A 74 -6.27 -6.88 2.79
CA LYS A 74 -5.97 -5.75 3.69
C LYS A 74 -7.15 -4.82 3.80
N THR A 75 -7.54 -4.57 5.04
CA THR A 75 -8.49 -3.53 5.37
C THR A 75 -7.75 -2.21 5.52
N TRP A 76 -8.22 -1.19 4.81
CA TRP A 76 -7.81 0.19 4.96
C TRP A 76 -8.85 0.93 5.76
N ARG A 77 -8.41 1.75 6.72
CA ARG A 77 -9.25 2.74 7.37
C ARG A 77 -8.68 4.12 7.09
N LEU A 78 -9.51 4.99 6.53
CA LEU A 78 -9.16 6.37 6.19
C LEU A 78 -9.90 7.31 7.11
N ASN A 79 -9.15 8.26 7.67
CA ASN A 79 -9.66 9.38 8.46
C ASN A 79 -9.38 10.69 7.70
N PRO A 80 -10.36 11.61 7.70
CA PRO A 80 -10.16 12.90 7.08
C PRO A 80 -9.10 13.73 7.82
N PRO A 81 -8.44 14.66 7.14
CA PRO A 81 -7.57 15.62 7.79
C PRO A 81 -8.39 16.62 8.62
N PRO A 82 -7.80 17.24 9.67
CA PRO A 82 -8.51 18.14 10.59
C PRO A 82 -9.28 19.27 9.90
N GLU A 83 -8.77 19.77 8.78
CA GLU A 83 -9.35 20.88 8.01
C GLU A 83 -10.74 20.56 7.46
N CYS A 84 -11.08 19.28 7.27
CA CYS A 84 -12.40 18.87 6.78
C CYS A 84 -13.14 17.91 7.72
N GLU A 85 -12.69 17.72 8.96
CA GLU A 85 -13.28 16.77 9.92
C GLU A 85 -14.80 16.99 10.14
N MET A 86 -15.27 18.23 10.05
CA MET A 86 -16.70 18.55 10.23
C MET A 86 -17.59 18.15 9.05
N VAL A 87 -17.03 17.90 7.87
CA VAL A 87 -17.79 17.63 6.62
C VAL A 87 -17.44 16.28 5.99
N CYS A 88 -16.18 15.88 6.08
CA CYS A 88 -15.67 14.60 5.63
C CYS A 88 -15.97 13.51 6.67
N LYS A 89 -16.15 12.27 6.21
CA LYS A 89 -16.37 11.12 7.10
C LYS A 89 -15.24 10.12 6.96
N SER A 90 -14.87 9.49 8.06
CA SER A 90 -14.03 8.30 8.03
C SER A 90 -14.73 7.17 7.29
N PHE A 91 -13.96 6.36 6.59
CA PHE A 91 -14.48 5.16 5.93
C PHE A 91 -13.45 4.05 5.94
N SER A 92 -13.89 2.84 5.64
CA SER A 92 -13.03 1.68 5.57
C SER A 92 -13.43 0.79 4.41
N PHE A 93 -12.45 0.16 3.79
CA PHE A 93 -12.65 -0.74 2.67
C PHE A 93 -11.61 -1.86 2.71
N GLU A 94 -11.91 -2.98 2.06
CA GLU A 94 -11.01 -4.11 1.93
C GLU A 94 -10.46 -4.14 0.51
N VAL A 95 -9.17 -4.42 0.39
CA VAL A 95 -8.45 -4.56 -0.88
C VAL A 95 -8.12 -6.04 -1.06
N PHE A 96 -8.48 -6.59 -2.20
CA PHE A 96 -8.36 -8.00 -2.55
C PHE A 96 -7.27 -8.23 -3.61
N PRO A 97 -6.73 -9.46 -3.74
CA PRO A 97 -5.74 -9.76 -4.78
C PRO A 97 -6.22 -9.36 -6.18
N GLY A 98 -5.42 -8.56 -6.88
CA GLY A 98 -5.75 -7.98 -8.18
C GLY A 98 -6.25 -6.53 -8.12
N ASP A 99 -6.67 -6.04 -6.95
CA ASP A 99 -7.08 -4.65 -6.79
C ASP A 99 -5.88 -3.70 -6.82
N ILE A 100 -6.16 -2.48 -7.31
CA ILE A 100 -5.23 -1.37 -7.37
C ILE A 100 -5.82 -0.21 -6.59
N LEU A 101 -5.10 0.27 -5.59
CA LEU A 101 -5.46 1.45 -4.80
C LEU A 101 -4.64 2.66 -5.24
N LEU A 102 -5.31 3.71 -5.69
CA LEU A 102 -4.74 5.04 -5.86
C LEU A 102 -5.33 5.96 -4.79
N LEU A 103 -4.51 6.35 -3.82
CA LEU A 103 -4.89 7.17 -2.68
C LEU A 103 -3.79 8.18 -2.39
N ASP A 104 -4.17 9.45 -2.15
CA ASP A 104 -3.22 10.45 -1.66
C ASP A 104 -3.03 10.31 -0.15
N THR A 105 -2.09 9.45 0.24
CA THR A 105 -1.72 9.16 1.63
C THR A 105 -0.99 10.30 2.33
N ARG A 106 -0.68 11.40 1.62
CA ARG A 106 -0.16 12.65 2.20
C ARG A 106 -1.26 13.50 2.81
N GLN A 107 -2.51 13.31 2.37
CA GLN A 107 -3.68 14.06 2.83
C GLN A 107 -4.60 13.22 3.71
N TRP A 108 -4.71 11.91 3.43
CA TRP A 108 -5.58 11.01 4.18
C TRP A 108 -4.82 10.25 5.26
N TYR A 109 -5.20 10.49 6.51
CA TYR A 109 -4.73 9.68 7.63
C TYR A 109 -5.20 8.24 7.42
N HIS A 110 -4.30 7.29 7.51
CA HIS A 110 -4.62 5.91 7.22
C HIS A 110 -3.94 4.92 8.15
N ASP A 111 -4.69 3.88 8.54
CA ASP A 111 -4.14 2.66 9.12
C ASP A 111 -4.62 1.46 8.34
N THR A 112 -3.92 0.35 8.53
CA THR A 112 -4.18 -0.86 7.78
C THR A 112 -4.14 -2.10 8.66
N ARG A 113 -5.02 -3.05 8.37
CA ARG A 113 -5.10 -4.32 9.09
C ARG A 113 -5.04 -5.47 8.11
N ILE A 114 -4.33 -6.52 8.51
CA ILE A 114 -4.13 -7.72 7.71
C ILE A 114 -4.77 -8.89 8.46
N ARG A 115 -5.53 -9.75 7.77
CA ARG A 115 -6.09 -10.97 8.38
C ARG A 115 -5.13 -12.15 8.28
N GLU A 116 -4.63 -12.44 7.07
CA GLU A 116 -3.66 -13.51 6.78
C GLU A 116 -2.66 -13.02 5.74
N GLY A 117 -1.44 -13.58 5.75
CA GLY A 117 -0.20 -13.08 5.14
C GLY A 117 -0.33 -12.27 3.84
N VAL A 118 0.53 -11.27 3.64
CA VAL A 118 0.38 -10.35 2.51
C VAL A 118 1.69 -9.91 1.88
N ILE A 119 1.66 -9.69 0.55
CA ILE A 119 2.67 -8.97 -0.25
C ILE A 119 1.95 -7.84 -1.01
N PHE A 120 2.43 -6.61 -0.86
CA PHE A 120 2.06 -5.44 -1.68
C PHE A 120 3.27 -4.82 -2.30
N TYR A 121 3.07 -4.16 -3.44
CA TYR A 121 4.06 -3.26 -4.00
C TYR A 121 3.51 -1.84 -4.10
N TYR A 122 4.33 -0.85 -3.72
CA TYR A 122 4.05 0.55 -4.06
C TYR A 122 4.93 0.96 -5.23
N ARG A 123 4.34 1.78 -6.09
CA ARG A 123 5.08 2.51 -7.11
C ARG A 123 4.69 3.98 -7.10
N GLN A 124 5.71 4.82 -7.15
CA GLN A 124 5.58 6.28 -7.11
C GLN A 124 5.37 6.84 -8.51
N LEU A 125 4.42 7.78 -8.63
CA LEU A 125 4.08 8.42 -9.90
C LEU A 125 5.18 9.38 -10.38
#